data_AF-A0AAU1IUW4-F1
#
_entry.id   AF-A0AAU1IUW4-F1
#
_cell.length_a   1.000
_cell.length_b   1.000
_cell.length_c   1.000
_cell.angle_alpha   90.00
_cell.angle_beta   90.00
_cell.angle_gamma   90.00
#
_symmetry.space_group_name_H-M   'P 1'
#
loop_
_entity.id
_entity.type
_entity.pdbx_description
1 polymer ?
#
loop_
_entity_poly.entity_id
_entity_poly.type
_entity_poly.pdbx_seq_one_letter_code
_entity_poly.pdbx_strand_id
1 'polypeptide(L)'
;MRTPRLRTVHPALWAGWTALAAGAVLCVLGWYGVSGERYAERQLPYLASCTVPGAALIVAAAILLTHGRSALAASRVEELYGLLVAAGPADTEESARAAVAPLAVSGDLLMVPGGTLWHRADCPLVAGKPEAVPVDAKLVANGELSPCPICEPAEADD
;
A
#
# COMPACT_ATOMS: atom_id res chain seq x y z
N MET A 1 6.90 -15.28 11.02
CA MET A 1 6.44 -15.26 12.43
C MET A 1 4.95 -14.99 12.47
N ARG A 2 4.10 -15.91 12.97
CA ARG A 2 2.66 -15.66 13.13
C ARG A 2 2.45 -14.73 14.34
N THR A 3 1.97 -13.52 14.10
CA THR A 3 1.77 -12.50 15.14
C THR A 3 0.68 -12.94 16.13
N PRO A 4 0.97 -12.99 17.45
CA PRO A 4 0.01 -13.42 18.47
C PRO A 4 -1.25 -12.54 18.54
N ARG A 5 -1.20 -11.31 18.01
CA ARG A 5 -2.36 -10.40 17.93
C ARG A 5 -3.50 -10.92 17.07
N LEU A 6 -3.24 -11.62 15.97
CA LEU A 6 -4.33 -12.08 15.07
C LEU A 6 -5.25 -13.11 15.73
N ARG A 7 -4.73 -13.88 16.70
CA ARG A 7 -5.52 -14.90 17.42
C ARG A 7 -6.58 -14.31 18.35
N THR A 8 -6.39 -13.10 18.87
CA THR A 8 -7.37 -12.46 19.77
C THR A 8 -8.44 -11.66 19.02
N VAL A 9 -8.22 -11.34 17.74
CA VAL A 9 -9.19 -10.54 16.97
C VAL A 9 -10.38 -11.37 16.50
N HIS A 10 -10.17 -12.62 16.12
CA HIS A 10 -11.26 -13.53 15.79
C HIS A 10 -12.28 -13.70 16.94
N PRO A 11 -11.89 -14.09 18.17
CA PRO A 11 -12.86 -14.25 19.26
C PRO A 11 -13.56 -12.94 19.61
N ALA A 12 -12.89 -11.79 19.51
CA ALA A 12 -13.52 -10.48 19.72
C ALA A 12 -14.59 -10.16 18.66
N LEU A 13 -14.33 -10.48 17.38
CA LEU A 13 -15.32 -10.30 16.31
C LEU A 13 -16.51 -11.25 16.47
N TRP A 14 -16.26 -12.52 16.80
CA TRP A 14 -17.32 -13.47 17.10
C TRP A 14 -18.17 -13.01 18.30
N ALA A 15 -17.53 -12.57 19.38
CA ALA A 15 -18.22 -12.00 20.54
C ALA A 15 -19.03 -10.74 20.19
N GLY A 16 -18.51 -9.89 19.30
CA GLY A 16 -19.24 -8.73 18.80
C GLY A 16 -20.51 -9.12 18.03
N TRP A 17 -20.41 -10.08 17.11
CA TRP A 17 -21.57 -10.57 16.36
C TRP A 17 -22.61 -11.28 17.23
N THR A 18 -22.17 -12.10 18.19
CA THR A 18 -23.10 -12.77 19.12
C THR A 18 -23.79 -11.78 20.02
N ALA A 19 -23.07 -10.78 20.54
CA ALA A 19 -23.67 -9.70 21.33
C ALA A 19 -24.68 -8.88 20.51
N LEU A 20 -24.37 -8.58 19.25
CA LEU A 20 -25.30 -7.86 18.36
C LEU A 20 -26.60 -8.63 18.14
N ALA A 21 -26.48 -9.92 17.80
CA ALA A 21 -27.62 -10.79 17.56
C ALA A 21 -28.47 -10.97 18.83
N ALA A 22 -27.83 -11.25 19.97
CA ALA A 22 -28.52 -11.37 21.25
C ALA A 22 -29.21 -10.07 21.66
N GLY A 23 -28.55 -8.92 21.48
CA GLY A 23 -29.12 -7.61 21.76
C GLY A 23 -30.34 -7.30 20.89
N ALA A 24 -30.26 -7.59 19.59
CA ALA A 24 -31.39 -7.43 18.66
C ALA A 24 -32.58 -8.31 19.06
N VAL A 25 -32.34 -9.58 19.41
CA VAL A 25 -33.38 -10.50 19.89
C VAL A 25 -34.03 -9.98 21.16
N LEU A 26 -33.25 -9.51 22.14
CA LEU A 26 -33.79 -8.92 23.37
C LEU A 26 -34.62 -7.67 23.12
N CYS A 27 -34.20 -6.79 22.20
CA CYS A 27 -34.99 -5.62 21.82
C CYS A 27 -36.34 -6.03 21.19
N VAL A 28 -36.36 -7.06 20.33
CA VAL A 28 -37.61 -7.59 19.73
C VAL A 28 -38.52 -8.18 20.80
N LEU A 29 -37.97 -8.98 21.73
CA LEU A 29 -38.73 -9.55 22.84
C LEU A 29 -39.28 -8.47 23.78
N GLY A 30 -38.47 -7.45 24.08
CA GLY A 30 -38.88 -6.30 24.88
C GLY A 30 -40.02 -5.52 24.22
N TRP A 31 -39.89 -5.23 22.92
CA TRP A 31 -40.95 -4.59 22.13
C TRP A 31 -42.24 -5.41 22.12
N TYR A 32 -42.15 -6.72 21.92
CA TYR A 32 -43.30 -7.62 21.93
C TYR A 32 -43.99 -7.64 23.31
N GLY A 33 -43.21 -7.74 24.40
CA GLY A 33 -43.74 -7.72 25.77
C GLY A 33 -44.44 -6.41 26.12
N VAL A 34 -43.85 -5.27 25.79
CA VAL A 34 -44.45 -3.94 25.98
C VAL A 34 -45.74 -3.80 25.18
N SER A 35 -45.76 -4.27 23.93
CA SER A 35 -46.93 -4.16 23.04
C SER A 35 -48.13 -5.00 23.51
N GLY A 36 -47.88 -6.06 24.27
CA GLY A 36 -48.93 -6.91 24.85
C GLY A 36 -49.59 -6.32 26.11
N GLU A 37 -49.07 -5.23 26.66
CA GLU A 37 -49.47 -4.72 27.97
C GLU A 37 -50.10 -3.33 27.89
N ARG A 38 -51.22 -3.15 28.60
CA ARG A 38 -52.04 -1.93 28.56
C ARG A 38 -51.64 -0.92 29.63
N TYR A 39 -51.04 -1.37 30.72
CA TYR A 39 -50.66 -0.51 31.84
C TYR A 39 -49.15 -0.22 31.81
N ALA A 40 -48.79 1.07 31.81
CA ALA A 40 -47.39 1.51 31.76
C ALA A 40 -46.53 0.92 32.90
N GLU A 41 -47.09 0.80 34.10
CA GLU A 41 -46.42 0.16 35.25
C GLU A 41 -46.00 -1.30 35.00
N ARG A 42 -46.76 -2.03 34.18
CA ARG A 42 -46.45 -3.40 33.78
C ARG A 42 -45.54 -3.49 32.55
N GLN A 43 -45.31 -2.37 31.86
CA GLN A 43 -44.35 -2.28 30.75
C GLN A 43 -42.91 -2.11 31.28
N LEU A 44 -42.72 -1.48 32.45
CA LEU A 44 -41.40 -1.21 33.04
C LEU A 44 -40.51 -2.47 33.16
N PRO A 45 -41.01 -3.64 33.61
CA PRO A 45 -40.20 -4.85 33.69
C PRO A 45 -39.65 -5.32 32.33
N TYR A 46 -40.40 -5.21 31.24
CA TYR A 46 -39.94 -5.60 29.90
C TYR A 46 -38.88 -4.63 29.36
N LEU A 47 -39.02 -3.33 29.64
CA LEU A 47 -38.00 -2.34 29.29
C LEU A 47 -36.70 -2.60 30.07
N ALA A 48 -36.80 -2.82 31.37
CA ALA A 48 -35.65 -3.03 32.25
C ALA A 48 -34.92 -4.36 32.00
N SER A 49 -35.65 -5.44 31.69
CA SER A 49 -35.05 -6.78 31.52
C SER A 49 -34.65 -7.11 30.09
N CYS A 50 -35.31 -6.53 29.07
CA CYS A 50 -35.07 -6.88 27.68
C CYS A 50 -34.50 -5.70 26.89
N THR A 51 -35.21 -4.57 26.85
CA THR A 51 -34.86 -3.47 25.93
C THR A 51 -33.58 -2.74 26.35
N VAL A 52 -33.43 -2.37 27.62
CA VAL A 52 -32.22 -1.68 28.12
C VAL A 52 -30.98 -2.57 28.00
N PRO A 53 -31.00 -3.84 28.46
CA PRO A 53 -29.87 -4.76 28.26
C PRO A 53 -29.60 -5.04 26.78
N GLY A 54 -30.65 -5.19 25.96
CA GLY A 54 -30.52 -5.39 24.52
C GLY A 54 -29.82 -4.23 23.82
N ALA A 55 -30.23 -2.99 24.13
CA ALA A 55 -29.56 -1.79 23.62
C ALA A 55 -28.10 -1.70 24.07
N ALA A 56 -27.82 -2.03 25.35
CA ALA A 56 -26.45 -2.05 25.86
C ALA A 56 -25.57 -3.08 25.13
N LEU A 57 -26.11 -4.27 24.83
CA LEU A 57 -25.42 -5.30 24.03
C LEU A 57 -25.14 -4.84 22.59
N ILE A 58 -26.09 -4.15 21.95
CA ILE A 58 -25.89 -3.60 20.60
C ILE A 58 -24.77 -2.56 20.59
N VAL A 59 -24.72 -1.67 21.59
CA VAL A 59 -23.65 -0.67 21.74
C VAL A 59 -22.31 -1.35 21.99
N ALA A 60 -22.25 -2.32 22.91
CA ALA A 60 -21.04 -3.08 23.18
C ALA A 60 -20.55 -3.84 21.92
N ALA A 61 -21.47 -4.42 21.15
CA ALA A 61 -21.17 -5.07 19.90
C ALA A 61 -20.59 -4.10 18.86
N ALA A 62 -21.15 -2.90 18.72
CA ALA A 62 -20.62 -1.88 17.82
C ALA A 62 -19.17 -1.51 18.20
N ILE A 63 -18.88 -1.35 19.50
CA ILE A 63 -17.54 -1.09 20.02
C ILE A 63 -16.59 -2.26 19.69
N LEU A 64 -16.98 -3.50 20.00
CA LEU A 64 -16.15 -4.68 19.72
C LEU A 64 -15.86 -4.86 18.23
N LEU A 65 -16.88 -4.71 17.37
CA LEU A 65 -16.74 -4.89 15.93
C LEU A 65 -15.89 -3.79 15.30
N THR A 66 -16.05 -2.54 15.72
CA THR A 66 -15.23 -1.42 15.21
C THR A 66 -13.77 -1.58 15.63
N HIS A 67 -13.48 -1.85 16.91
CA HIS A 67 -12.12 -2.08 17.38
C HIS A 67 -11.49 -3.33 16.74
N GLY A 68 -12.23 -4.43 16.63
CA GLY A 68 -11.75 -5.66 15.98
C GLY A 68 -11.38 -5.42 14.52
N ARG A 69 -12.21 -4.72 13.75
CA ARG A 69 -11.93 -4.38 12.35
C ARG A 69 -10.72 -3.45 12.21
N SER A 70 -10.63 -2.42 13.05
CA SER A 70 -9.48 -1.50 13.07
C SER A 70 -8.17 -2.22 13.42
N ALA A 71 -8.20 -3.16 14.38
CA ALA A 71 -7.04 -3.96 14.74
C ALA A 71 -6.60 -4.90 13.60
N LEU A 72 -7.55 -5.50 12.87
CA LEU A 72 -7.22 -6.27 11.66
C LEU A 72 -6.58 -5.37 10.60
N ALA A 73 -7.18 -4.22 10.30
CA ALA A 73 -6.65 -3.29 9.31
C ALA A 73 -5.22 -2.86 9.64
N ALA A 74 -4.96 -2.46 10.89
CA ALA A 74 -3.62 -2.10 11.37
C ALA A 74 -2.62 -3.25 11.19
N SER A 75 -3.01 -4.49 11.51
CA SER A 75 -2.12 -5.65 11.33
C SER A 75 -1.77 -5.93 9.86
N ARG A 76 -2.70 -5.67 8.94
CA ARG A 76 -2.47 -5.84 7.49
C ARG A 76 -1.57 -4.75 6.93
N VAL A 77 -1.72 -3.52 7.41
CA VAL A 77 -0.84 -2.41 7.04
C VAL A 77 0.58 -2.67 7.54
N GLU A 78 0.76 -3.14 8.77
CA GLU A 78 2.07 -3.50 9.33
C GLU A 78 2.72 -4.65 8.53
N GLU A 79 1.93 -5.67 8.15
CA GLU A 79 2.39 -6.77 7.30
C GLU A 79 2.85 -6.27 5.92
N LEU A 80 2.07 -5.39 5.29
CA LEU A 80 2.41 -4.79 4.00
C LEU A 80 3.66 -3.91 4.09
N TYR A 81 3.76 -3.08 5.14
CA TYR A 81 4.94 -2.25 5.39
C TYR A 81 6.19 -3.11 5.59
N GLY A 82 6.07 -4.19 6.37
CA GLY A 82 7.13 -5.17 6.54
C GLY A 82 7.58 -5.80 5.22
N LEU A 83 6.65 -6.14 4.32
CA LEU A 83 6.97 -6.66 2.99
C LEU A 83 7.63 -5.59 2.09
N LEU A 84 7.12 -4.37 2.09
CA LEU A 84 7.69 -3.25 1.32
C LEU A 84 9.12 -2.91 1.77
N VAL A 85 9.36 -2.89 3.08
CA VAL A 85 10.68 -2.59 3.66
C VAL A 85 11.64 -3.78 3.52
N ALA A 86 11.17 -5.01 3.74
CA ALA A 86 11.99 -6.22 3.56
C ALA A 86 12.29 -6.52 2.09
N ALA A 87 11.51 -5.97 1.15
CA ALA A 87 11.80 -5.97 -0.28
C ALA A 87 12.88 -4.93 -0.67
N GLY A 88 13.44 -4.16 0.26
CA GLY A 88 14.71 -3.46 0.07
C GLY A 88 15.85 -4.16 0.82
N PRO A 89 17.15 -4.02 0.47
CA PRO A 89 17.82 -3.65 -0.76
C PRO A 89 18.48 -4.89 -1.41
N ALA A 90 17.90 -6.09 -1.32
CA ALA A 90 18.53 -7.29 -1.91
C ALA A 90 18.66 -7.16 -3.44
N ASP A 91 17.69 -6.52 -4.09
CA ASP A 91 17.77 -6.11 -5.50
C ASP A 91 18.51 -4.77 -5.68
N THR A 92 18.74 -4.04 -4.59
CA THR A 92 19.44 -2.75 -4.58
C THR A 92 20.93 -2.91 -4.35
N GLU A 93 21.49 -4.02 -3.86
CA GLU A 93 22.96 -4.19 -3.86
C GLU A 93 23.51 -4.40 -5.28
N GLU A 94 22.77 -5.13 -6.13
CA GLU A 94 23.02 -5.23 -7.58
C GLU A 94 22.81 -3.85 -8.24
N SER A 95 21.71 -3.16 -7.92
CA SER A 95 21.38 -1.84 -8.48
C SER A 95 22.21 -0.67 -7.92
N ALA A 96 22.75 -0.76 -6.72
CA ALA A 96 23.61 0.25 -6.10
C ALA A 96 25.06 0.05 -6.53
N ARG A 97 25.49 -1.20 -6.77
CA ARG A 97 26.75 -1.45 -7.49
C ARG A 97 26.68 -0.94 -8.92
N ALA A 98 25.49 -0.95 -9.55
CA ALA A 98 25.24 -0.26 -10.83
C ALA A 98 25.14 1.27 -10.70
N ALA A 99 24.66 1.83 -9.58
CA ALA A 99 24.61 3.28 -9.35
C ALA A 99 25.98 3.90 -8.96
N VAL A 100 26.93 3.08 -8.51
CA VAL A 100 28.32 3.47 -8.21
C VAL A 100 29.28 3.06 -9.36
N ALA A 101 28.78 2.36 -10.37
CA ALA A 101 29.53 2.15 -11.60
C ALA A 101 29.79 3.52 -12.27
N PRO A 102 30.96 3.73 -12.88
CA PRO A 102 31.27 5.00 -13.51
C PRO A 102 30.17 5.36 -14.52
N LEU A 103 29.79 6.64 -14.53
CA LEU A 103 29.07 7.26 -15.64
C LEU A 103 29.75 6.78 -16.92
N ALA A 104 28.97 6.13 -17.80
CA ALA A 104 29.37 5.55 -19.07
C ALA A 104 30.79 5.95 -19.53
N VAL A 105 31.67 4.99 -19.75
CA VAL A 105 33.11 5.19 -20.00
C VAL A 105 33.52 4.82 -21.42
N SER A 106 32.59 4.34 -22.26
CA SER A 106 32.94 3.97 -23.63
C SER A 106 33.44 5.16 -24.45
N GLY A 107 34.47 4.92 -25.26
CA GLY A 107 34.95 5.86 -26.29
C GLY A 107 34.12 5.81 -27.57
N ASP A 108 33.27 4.80 -27.74
CA ASP A 108 32.38 4.71 -28.88
C ASP A 108 31.19 5.65 -28.69
N LEU A 109 30.93 6.49 -29.69
CA LEU A 109 29.88 7.50 -29.65
C LEU A 109 28.69 7.07 -30.51
N LEU A 110 27.51 7.07 -29.90
CA LEU A 110 26.24 6.72 -30.54
C LEU A 110 25.25 7.88 -30.51
N MET A 111 24.39 7.92 -31.51
CA MET A 111 23.20 8.78 -31.56
C MET A 111 21.97 7.93 -31.86
N VAL A 112 20.79 8.44 -31.50
CA VAL A 112 19.52 7.86 -31.94
C VAL A 112 19.00 8.69 -33.11
N PRO A 113 18.62 8.10 -34.24
CA PRO A 113 18.01 8.81 -35.35
C PRO A 113 16.78 9.61 -34.90
N GLY A 114 16.75 10.91 -35.22
CA GLY A 114 15.70 11.83 -34.76
C GLY A 114 15.90 12.39 -33.35
N GLY A 115 16.94 11.95 -32.63
CA GLY A 115 17.38 12.56 -31.38
C GLY A 115 18.28 13.78 -31.61
N THR A 116 18.38 14.62 -30.59
CA THR A 116 19.25 15.82 -30.60
C THR A 116 20.52 15.63 -29.77
N LEU A 117 20.73 14.42 -29.24
CA LEU A 117 21.82 14.11 -28.31
C LEU A 117 22.73 13.05 -28.89
N TRP A 118 24.01 13.17 -28.59
CA TRP A 118 24.99 12.09 -28.76
C TRP A 118 25.47 11.60 -27.40
N HIS A 119 25.76 10.31 -27.33
CA HIS A 119 25.98 9.54 -26.11
C HIS A 119 27.21 8.67 -26.23
N ARG A 120 27.79 8.25 -25.11
CA ARG A 120 28.69 7.09 -25.08
C ARG A 120 27.90 5.81 -25.26
N ALA A 121 28.48 4.79 -25.88
CA ALA A 121 27.78 3.55 -26.23
C ALA A 121 27.20 2.79 -25.02
N ASP A 122 27.80 2.96 -23.84
CA ASP A 122 27.35 2.37 -22.57
C ASP A 122 26.48 3.33 -21.73
N CYS A 123 26.04 4.46 -22.30
CA CYS A 123 25.07 5.34 -21.65
C CYS A 123 23.71 4.62 -21.49
N PRO A 124 23.09 4.61 -20.29
CA PRO A 124 21.79 3.96 -20.06
C PRO A 124 20.66 4.43 -20.98
N LEU A 125 20.79 5.62 -21.58
CA LEU A 125 19.80 6.18 -22.51
C LEU A 125 19.92 5.61 -23.93
N VAL A 126 21.06 5.01 -24.29
CA VAL A 126 21.33 4.41 -25.60
C VAL A 126 21.59 2.91 -25.54
N ALA A 127 22.04 2.40 -24.40
CA ALA A 127 22.30 0.99 -24.18
C ALA A 127 21.05 0.15 -24.45
N GLY A 128 21.15 -0.82 -25.37
CA GLY A 128 20.04 -1.71 -25.74
C GLY A 128 19.01 -1.12 -26.72
N LYS A 129 19.22 0.09 -27.25
CA LYS A 129 18.38 0.65 -28.32
C LYS A 129 18.80 0.11 -29.69
N PRO A 130 17.96 -0.70 -30.37
CA PRO A 130 18.30 -1.24 -31.69
C PRO A 130 18.42 -0.16 -32.77
N GLU A 131 17.78 0.99 -32.56
CA GLU A 131 17.86 2.15 -33.44
C GLU A 131 19.13 2.99 -33.27
N ALA A 132 19.96 2.73 -32.25
CA ALA A 132 21.18 3.50 -32.02
C ALA A 132 22.22 3.25 -33.13
N VAL A 133 22.76 4.34 -33.68
CA VAL A 133 23.75 4.32 -34.76
C VAL A 133 25.00 5.11 -34.35
N PRO A 134 26.17 4.83 -34.95
CA PRO A 134 27.37 5.64 -34.75
C PRO A 134 27.10 7.12 -35.04
N VAL A 135 27.67 8.00 -34.22
CA VAL A 135 27.55 9.45 -34.39
C VAL A 135 28.12 9.88 -35.74
N ASP A 136 27.36 10.70 -36.47
CA ASP A 136 27.89 11.42 -37.63
C ASP A 136 28.66 12.67 -37.18
N ALA A 137 29.97 12.67 -37.41
CA ALA A 137 30.87 13.77 -37.05
C ALA A 137 30.46 15.11 -37.69
N LYS A 138 29.77 15.09 -38.84
CA LYS A 138 29.27 16.32 -39.48
C LYS A 138 28.15 16.97 -38.69
N LEU A 139 27.26 16.16 -38.11
CA LEU A 139 26.14 16.65 -37.30
C LEU A 139 26.63 17.28 -35.99
N VAL A 140 27.68 16.71 -35.39
CA VAL A 140 28.35 17.30 -34.22
C VAL A 140 29.05 18.61 -34.60
N ALA A 141 29.81 18.62 -35.71
CA ALA A 141 30.54 19.81 -36.17
C ALA A 141 29.59 20.97 -36.56
N ASN A 142 28.41 20.66 -37.09
CA ASN A 142 27.38 21.64 -37.42
C ASN A 142 26.55 22.09 -36.20
N GLY A 143 26.75 21.50 -35.02
CA GLY A 143 26.00 21.80 -33.80
C GLY A 143 24.57 21.25 -33.80
N GLU A 144 24.25 20.29 -34.66
CA GLU A 144 22.94 19.66 -34.76
C GLU A 144 22.71 18.60 -33.66
N LEU A 145 23.79 18.12 -33.03
CA LEU A 145 23.75 17.20 -31.89
C LEU A 145 24.50 17.80 -30.69
N SER A 146 23.86 17.83 -29.52
CA SER A 146 24.47 18.27 -28.26
C SER A 146 24.95 17.09 -27.41
N PRO A 147 26.03 17.26 -26.62
CA PRO A 147 26.52 16.20 -25.75
C PRO A 147 25.48 15.86 -24.69
N CYS A 148 25.27 14.57 -24.43
CA CYS A 148 24.36 14.12 -23.38
C CYS A 148 24.89 14.52 -22.00
N PRO A 149 24.07 15.18 -21.15
CA PRO A 149 24.48 15.59 -19.79
C PRO A 149 24.55 14.43 -18.79
N ILE A 150 24.14 13.22 -19.18
CA ILE A 150 24.16 12.04 -18.30
C ILE A 150 25.45 11.23 -18.46
N CYS A 151 26.08 11.24 -19.64
CA CYS A 151 27.32 10.51 -19.89
C CYS A 151 28.50 11.40 -20.31
N GLU A 152 28.29 12.72 -20.31
CA GLU A 152 29.30 13.77 -20.56
C GLU A 152 30.33 13.36 -21.63
N PRO A 153 29.88 13.09 -22.88
CA PRO A 153 30.72 12.44 -23.87
C PRO A 153 31.81 13.37 -24.44
N ALA A 154 31.69 14.69 -24.22
CA ALA A 154 32.64 15.71 -24.67
C ALA A 154 33.86 15.90 -23.76
N GLU A 155 33.86 15.32 -22.55
CA GLU A 155 34.92 15.55 -21.55
C GLU A 155 36.08 14.53 -21.60
N ALA A 156 36.06 13.56 -22.54
CA ALA A 156 37.09 12.51 -22.62
C ALA A 156 38.16 12.71 -23.71
N ASP A 157 38.25 13.89 -24.31
CA ASP A 157 39.25 14.22 -25.35
C ASP A 157 40.50 14.97 -24.81
N ASP A 158 40.81 14.87 -23.50
CA ASP A 158 42.09 15.26 -22.88
C ASP A 158 42.94 14.03 -22.53
#